data_AF-A0A2X7FKC0-F1
#
_entry.id   AF-A0A2X7FKC0-F1
#
_cell.length_a   1.000
_cell.length_b   1.000
_cell.length_c   1.000
_cell.angle_alpha   90.00
_cell.angle_beta   90.00
_cell.angle_gamma   90.00
#
_symmetry.space_group_name_H-M   'P 1'
#
loop_
_entity.id
_entity.type
_entity.pdbx_description
1 polymer ?
#
loop_
_entity_poly.entity_id
_entity_poly.type
_entity_poly.pdbx_seq_one_letter_code
_entity_poly.pdbx_strand_id
1 'polypeptide(L)'
;MRIIDLFSGCGGLSLGFLKGGFDVVGAYDFWDPAIECYRDNFSHPIKKLDLSNVDDVVRELKDIDFDMIIGGPPCQDFSHAGLRIEGARANLTRSFSEIIKRIKPKWFVMENVDRALRSGAYLEARGIFKESGYGLTEIVLDASKCGVPQKRKRLFVIGKLDVRDDFILNEVMCGISKDSMTVRNYLGDSLGIEYYYRHPRNYNRRAIFSIDEPAPTVRGVNRPIPDGYLGHAGDPVSISENVRPLTTFERARLQTFPEDFKFKGAKTNLEQMIGNAVPVELAKYVAVTIMEYEKKQVKGIYDKEGFRAWLLNEKKLTKRTSSDIISRCCRGVSFFDSEGVDFYNCEIDEIIMKLERLESFVRLGVSLKSQLRRAFKLYYEYCRR
;
A
#
# COMPACT_ATOMS: atom_id res chain seq x y z
N MET A 1 9.11 10.74 5.65
CA MET A 1 8.86 10.93 4.22
C MET A 1 7.59 11.73 4.05
N ARG A 2 7.61 12.70 3.15
CA ARG A 2 6.51 13.61 2.83
C ARG A 2 5.73 13.08 1.63
N ILE A 3 4.40 13.13 1.64
CA ILE A 3 3.56 12.47 0.64
C ILE A 3 2.44 13.37 0.12
N ILE A 4 2.02 13.08 -1.11
CA ILE A 4 0.82 13.63 -1.75
C ILE A 4 -0.20 12.51 -1.95
N ASP A 5 -1.47 12.73 -1.60
CA ASP A 5 -2.58 11.79 -1.83
C ASP A 5 -3.46 12.26 -3.01
N LEU A 6 -3.43 11.53 -4.12
CA LEU A 6 -4.26 11.75 -5.29
C LEU A 6 -5.47 10.81 -5.27
N PHE A 7 -6.64 11.28 -5.70
CA PHE A 7 -7.89 10.52 -5.59
C PHE A 7 -8.20 10.18 -4.13
N SER A 8 -7.93 11.14 -3.25
CA SER A 8 -7.88 10.96 -1.80
C SER A 8 -9.21 10.55 -1.16
N GLY A 9 -10.34 10.85 -1.81
CA GLY A 9 -11.67 10.59 -1.29
C GLY A 9 -11.87 11.21 0.09
N CYS A 10 -12.41 10.44 1.03
CA CYS A 10 -12.52 10.88 2.43
C CYS A 10 -11.22 10.68 3.24
N GLY A 11 -10.11 10.30 2.62
CA GLY A 11 -8.80 10.23 3.28
C GLY A 11 -8.49 8.92 4.02
N GLY A 12 -9.08 7.79 3.61
CA GLY A 12 -8.74 6.48 4.18
C GLY A 12 -7.25 6.11 3.99
N LEU A 13 -6.71 6.38 2.81
CA LEU A 13 -5.29 6.15 2.50
C LEU A 13 -4.40 7.15 3.24
N SER A 14 -4.70 8.45 3.14
CA SER A 14 -4.07 9.51 3.94
C SER A 14 -3.97 9.20 5.44
N LEU A 15 -5.08 8.83 6.10
CA LEU A 15 -5.08 8.55 7.54
C LEU A 15 -4.24 7.33 7.88
N GLY A 16 -4.25 6.29 7.03
CA GLY A 16 -3.41 5.12 7.21
C GLY A 16 -1.92 5.47 7.13
N PHE A 17 -1.53 6.27 6.13
CA PHE A 17 -0.14 6.70 5.97
C PHE A 17 0.33 7.65 7.09
N LEU A 18 -0.52 8.57 7.55
CA LEU A 18 -0.24 9.39 8.74
C LEU A 18 0.02 8.52 9.97
N LYS A 19 -0.85 7.54 10.24
CA LYS A 19 -0.65 6.56 11.32
C LYS A 19 0.58 5.67 11.12
N GLY A 20 1.05 5.53 9.88
CA GLY A 20 2.28 4.84 9.51
C GLY A 20 3.56 5.67 9.65
N GLY A 21 3.44 6.95 10.05
CA GLY A 21 4.58 7.85 10.28
C GLY A 21 5.01 8.66 9.04
N PHE A 22 4.14 8.78 8.04
CA PHE A 22 4.33 9.72 6.93
C PHE A 22 3.76 11.09 7.25
N ASP A 23 4.26 12.11 6.56
CA ASP A 23 3.75 13.48 6.60
C ASP A 23 2.98 13.77 5.32
N VAL A 24 1.65 13.94 5.41
CA VAL A 24 0.82 14.25 4.24
C VAL A 24 0.83 15.76 4.03
N VAL A 25 1.42 16.20 2.92
CA VAL A 25 1.61 17.63 2.66
C VAL A 25 0.61 18.22 1.66
N GLY A 26 -0.18 17.35 1.01
CA GLY A 26 -1.27 17.76 0.15
C GLY A 26 -2.14 16.58 -0.26
N ALA A 27 -3.44 16.84 -0.39
CA ALA A 27 -4.40 15.89 -0.92
C ALA A 27 -5.24 16.51 -2.03
N TYR A 28 -5.65 15.68 -2.99
CA TYR A 28 -6.37 16.13 -4.18
C TYR A 28 -7.50 15.17 -4.49
N ASP A 29 -8.67 15.73 -4.79
CA ASP A 29 -9.84 15.00 -5.27
C ASP A 29 -10.71 15.94 -6.12
N PHE A 30 -11.72 15.41 -6.80
CA PHE A 30 -12.68 16.19 -7.59
C PHE A 30 -14.07 16.23 -6.96
N TRP A 31 -14.37 15.33 -6.02
CA TRP A 31 -15.71 15.16 -5.47
C TRP A 31 -15.95 16.00 -4.21
N ASP A 32 -16.74 17.08 -4.33
CA ASP A 32 -16.95 18.06 -3.25
C ASP A 32 -17.35 17.45 -1.88
N PRO A 33 -18.31 16.52 -1.78
CA PRO A 33 -18.65 15.87 -0.51
C PRO A 33 -17.48 15.14 0.15
N ALA A 34 -16.59 14.54 -0.64
CA ALA A 34 -15.39 13.89 -0.12
C ALA A 34 -14.37 14.92 0.36
N ILE A 35 -14.19 16.02 -0.38
CA ILE A 35 -13.29 17.12 -0.02
C ILE A 35 -13.74 17.79 1.28
N GLU A 36 -15.04 18.03 1.45
CA GLU A 36 -15.60 18.60 2.68
C GLU A 36 -15.38 17.67 3.88
N CYS A 37 -15.68 16.37 3.70
CA CYS A 37 -15.42 15.34 4.71
C CYS A 37 -13.93 15.29 5.09
N TYR A 38 -13.03 15.32 4.10
CA TYR A 38 -11.59 15.35 4.32
C TYR A 38 -11.17 16.57 5.15
N ARG A 39 -11.61 17.77 4.75
CA ARG A 39 -11.24 19.03 5.43
C ARG A 39 -11.62 19.06 6.91
N ASP A 40 -12.70 18.38 7.29
CA ASP A 40 -13.15 18.30 8.68
C ASP A 40 -12.24 17.44 9.59
N ASN A 41 -11.36 16.61 9.00
CA ASN A 41 -10.59 15.57 9.68
C ASN A 41 -9.07 15.75 9.60
N PHE A 42 -8.55 16.57 8.69
CA PHE A 42 -7.12 16.72 8.46
C PHE A 42 -6.67 18.18 8.52
N SER A 43 -5.46 18.43 9.02
CA SER A 43 -4.89 19.78 9.17
C SER A 43 -4.13 20.26 7.93
N HIS A 44 -3.64 19.34 7.10
CA HIS A 44 -2.93 19.64 5.86
C HIS A 44 -3.93 19.92 4.72
N PRO A 45 -3.50 20.60 3.64
CA PRO A 45 -4.43 21.09 2.63
C PRO A 45 -5.01 19.96 1.77
N ILE A 46 -6.31 20.09 1.45
CA ILE A 46 -6.96 19.37 0.35
C ILE A 46 -7.47 20.37 -0.70
N LYS A 47 -7.20 20.08 -1.97
CA LYS A 47 -7.63 20.91 -3.11
C LYS A 47 -8.53 20.15 -4.06
N LYS A 48 -9.53 20.86 -4.61
CA LYS A 48 -10.34 20.34 -5.71
C LYS A 48 -9.53 20.42 -6.99
N LEU A 49 -9.29 19.30 -7.65
CA LEU A 49 -8.54 19.23 -8.90
C LEU A 49 -9.03 18.09 -9.77
N ASP A 50 -9.22 18.34 -11.08
CA ASP A 50 -9.52 17.28 -12.04
C ASP A 50 -8.24 16.52 -12.38
N LEU A 51 -8.08 15.36 -11.76
CA LEU A 51 -6.90 14.51 -11.92
C LEU A 51 -6.82 13.82 -13.29
N SER A 52 -7.81 14.00 -14.17
CA SER A 52 -7.68 13.62 -15.58
C SER A 52 -6.82 14.60 -16.37
N ASN A 53 -6.74 15.87 -15.94
CA ASN A 53 -5.87 16.89 -16.54
C ASN A 53 -4.46 16.85 -15.96
N VAL A 54 -3.63 15.96 -16.50
CA VAL A 54 -2.25 15.72 -16.04
C VAL A 54 -1.40 17.01 -16.02
N ASP A 55 -1.59 17.93 -16.97
CA ASP A 55 -0.81 19.18 -17.02
C ASP A 55 -1.07 20.08 -15.81
N ASP A 56 -2.32 20.20 -15.39
CA ASP A 56 -2.69 21.01 -14.23
C ASP A 56 -2.18 20.35 -12.94
N VAL A 57 -2.25 19.02 -12.84
CA VAL A 57 -1.68 18.29 -11.69
C VAL A 57 -0.17 18.49 -11.60
N VAL A 58 0.56 18.35 -12.71
CA VAL A 58 2.01 18.55 -12.71
C VAL A 58 2.35 20.00 -12.34
N ARG A 59 1.61 20.98 -12.85
CA ARG A 59 1.82 22.40 -12.51
C ARG A 59 1.60 22.69 -11.03
N GLU A 60 0.59 22.07 -10.44
CA GLU A 60 0.25 22.22 -9.03
C GLU A 60 1.30 21.58 -8.11
N LEU A 61 1.83 20.42 -8.49
CA LEU A 61 2.74 19.66 -7.63
C LEU A 61 4.22 20.04 -7.78
N LYS A 62 4.62 20.71 -8.87
CA LYS A 62 6.05 20.99 -9.18
C LYS A 62 6.83 21.73 -8.08
N ASP A 63 6.17 22.59 -7.31
CA ASP A 63 6.79 23.45 -6.30
C ASP A 63 6.63 22.90 -4.87
N ILE A 64 6.05 21.70 -4.73
CA ILE A 64 5.85 21.04 -3.43
C ILE A 64 6.97 20.01 -3.25
N ASP A 65 7.68 20.09 -2.14
CA ASP A 65 8.68 19.09 -1.77
C ASP A 65 8.01 17.86 -1.15
N PHE A 66 8.13 16.71 -1.81
CA PHE A 66 7.60 15.41 -1.36
C PHE A 66 8.41 14.24 -1.92
N ASP A 67 8.36 13.10 -1.21
CA ASP A 67 9.06 11.87 -1.57
C ASP A 67 8.19 10.89 -2.36
N MET A 68 6.87 10.94 -2.13
CA MET A 68 5.95 9.89 -2.58
C MET A 68 4.60 10.43 -3.03
N ILE A 69 4.03 9.81 -4.06
CA ILE A 69 2.62 9.96 -4.42
C ILE A 69 1.86 8.69 -4.06
N ILE A 70 0.76 8.82 -3.34
CA ILE A 70 -0.18 7.73 -3.08
C ILE A 70 -1.52 8.02 -3.78
N GLY A 71 -2.29 7.00 -4.13
CA GLY A 71 -3.63 7.22 -4.64
C GLY A 71 -4.39 5.98 -5.07
N GLY A 72 -5.71 6.09 -5.14
CA GLY A 72 -6.61 5.03 -5.59
C GLY A 72 -7.43 5.47 -6.80
N PRO A 73 -6.85 5.53 -8.02
CA PRO A 73 -7.59 5.94 -9.21
C PRO A 73 -8.80 5.00 -9.43
N PRO A 74 -10.00 5.54 -9.68
CA PRO A 74 -11.21 4.74 -9.73
C PRO A 74 -11.19 3.75 -10.90
N CYS A 75 -11.36 2.46 -10.60
CA CYS A 75 -11.52 1.40 -11.60
C CYS A 75 -13.00 1.22 -11.95
N GLN A 76 -13.51 2.03 -12.89
CA GLN A 76 -14.90 1.96 -13.35
C GLN A 76 -15.08 1.45 -14.79
N ASP A 77 -14.16 0.62 -15.30
CA ASP A 77 -14.37 -0.12 -16.57
C ASP A 77 -15.24 -1.38 -16.43
N PHE A 78 -15.94 -1.56 -15.32
CA PHE A 78 -16.76 -2.75 -15.08
C PHE A 78 -18.12 -2.40 -14.50
N SER A 79 -18.98 -1.80 -15.32
CA SER A 79 -20.43 -1.94 -15.15
C SER A 79 -20.81 -3.41 -15.45
N HIS A 80 -21.41 -4.08 -14.47
CA HIS A 80 -22.06 -5.39 -14.66
C HIS A 80 -23.42 -5.27 -15.37
N ALA A 81 -23.73 -4.11 -15.98
CA ALA A 81 -25.01 -3.83 -16.58
C ALA A 81 -24.82 -2.91 -17.78
N GLY A 82 -25.13 -3.43 -18.97
CA GLY A 82 -25.51 -2.65 -20.16
C GLY A 82 -24.39 -1.92 -20.89
N LEU A 83 -24.19 -2.32 -22.15
CA LEU A 83 -23.58 -1.58 -23.27
C LEU A 83 -22.20 -0.92 -23.00
N ARG A 84 -21.17 -1.55 -23.58
CA ARG A 84 -19.81 -1.01 -23.75
C ARG A 84 -19.87 0.24 -24.61
N ILE A 85 -19.88 1.40 -23.98
CA ILE A 85 -19.50 2.67 -24.59
C ILE A 85 -18.37 3.19 -23.70
N GLU A 86 -17.15 3.23 -24.24
CA GLU A 86 -16.03 3.96 -23.64
C GLU A 86 -16.41 5.45 -23.61
N GLY A 87 -17.10 5.86 -22.55
CA GLY A 87 -17.42 7.24 -22.28
C GLY A 87 -16.21 7.99 -21.68
N ALA A 88 -16.27 9.32 -21.76
CA ALA A 88 -15.25 10.33 -21.42
C ALA A 88 -14.50 10.22 -20.06
N ARG A 89 -14.75 9.20 -19.21
CA ARG A 89 -13.87 8.82 -18.09
C ARG A 89 -12.70 7.97 -18.57
N ALA A 90 -12.02 8.46 -19.61
CA ALA A 90 -10.85 7.84 -20.22
C ALA A 90 -9.78 7.58 -19.14
N ASN A 91 -9.76 6.33 -18.69
CA ASN A 91 -8.82 5.67 -17.78
C ASN A 91 -8.01 6.57 -16.83
N LEU A 92 -8.58 6.98 -15.70
CA LEU A 92 -7.87 7.69 -14.62
C LEU A 92 -6.65 6.92 -14.06
N THR A 93 -6.55 5.61 -14.30
CA THR A 93 -5.32 4.83 -14.03
C THR A 93 -4.18 5.28 -14.94
N ARG A 94 -4.47 5.56 -16.21
CA ARG A 94 -3.50 6.14 -17.16
C ARG A 94 -3.10 7.54 -16.74
N SER A 95 -4.06 8.38 -16.32
CA SER A 95 -3.75 9.71 -15.78
C SER A 95 -2.80 9.61 -14.59
N PHE A 96 -3.06 8.70 -13.64
CA PHE A 96 -2.15 8.43 -12.53
C PHE A 96 -0.75 8.03 -13.02
N SER A 97 -0.62 7.11 -13.98
CA SER A 97 0.70 6.71 -14.49
C SER A 97 1.45 7.82 -15.24
N GLU A 98 0.74 8.68 -15.99
CA GLU A 98 1.35 9.84 -16.66
C GLU A 98 1.79 10.91 -15.65
N ILE A 99 1.03 11.10 -14.56
CA ILE A 99 1.44 11.96 -13.44
C ILE A 99 2.74 11.43 -12.82
N ILE A 100 2.80 10.13 -12.50
CA ILE A 100 4.01 9.49 -11.95
C ILE A 100 5.20 9.65 -12.91
N LYS A 101 5.01 9.41 -14.22
CA LYS A 101 6.05 9.56 -15.23
C LYS A 101 6.63 10.98 -15.29
N ARG A 102 5.77 12.01 -15.21
CA ARG A 102 6.19 13.41 -15.36
C ARG A 102 6.78 14.01 -14.09
N ILE A 103 6.24 13.66 -12.93
CA ILE A 103 6.71 14.14 -11.64
C ILE A 103 7.94 13.34 -11.18
N LYS A 104 7.94 12.04 -11.45
CA LYS A 104 8.99 11.09 -11.10
C LYS A 104 9.34 11.10 -9.60
N PRO A 105 8.36 10.92 -8.68
CA PRO A 105 8.64 10.85 -7.23
C PRO A 105 9.53 9.64 -6.88
N LYS A 106 10.29 9.69 -5.79
CA LYS A 106 11.12 8.55 -5.33
C LYS A 106 10.28 7.29 -5.15
N TRP A 107 9.06 7.46 -4.66
CA TRP A 107 8.09 6.38 -4.45
C TRP A 107 6.72 6.69 -5.03
N PHE A 108 5.94 5.65 -5.32
CA PHE A 108 4.50 5.77 -5.38
C PHE A 108 3.78 4.54 -4.82
N VAL A 109 2.53 4.74 -4.39
CA VAL A 109 1.62 3.64 -4.05
C VAL A 109 0.30 3.85 -4.77
N MET A 110 -0.05 2.90 -5.63
CA MET A 110 -1.35 2.86 -6.28
C MET A 110 -2.22 1.76 -5.67
N GLU A 111 -3.38 2.12 -5.14
CA GLU A 111 -4.41 1.16 -4.72
C GLU A 111 -5.41 0.92 -5.85
N ASN A 112 -5.89 -0.32 -5.97
CA ASN A 112 -7.03 -0.63 -6.82
C ASN A 112 -7.79 -1.88 -6.36
N VAL A 113 -8.92 -2.18 -7.01
CA VAL A 113 -9.61 -3.47 -6.86
C VAL A 113 -8.72 -4.61 -7.37
N ASP A 114 -8.83 -5.79 -6.77
CA ASP A 114 -8.01 -6.98 -7.09
C ASP A 114 -8.03 -7.36 -8.57
N ARG A 115 -9.20 -7.28 -9.22
CA ARG A 115 -9.36 -7.56 -10.66
C ARG A 115 -8.63 -6.57 -11.58
N ALA A 116 -8.25 -5.39 -11.09
CA ALA A 116 -7.57 -4.37 -11.90
C ALA A 116 -6.22 -4.87 -12.43
N LEU A 117 -5.58 -5.81 -11.71
CA LEU A 117 -4.31 -6.45 -12.12
C LEU A 117 -4.35 -7.02 -13.54
N ARG A 118 -5.53 -7.42 -14.03
CA ARG A 118 -5.73 -8.01 -15.36
C ARG A 118 -6.40 -7.06 -16.36
N SER A 119 -6.61 -5.80 -16.00
CA SER A 119 -7.25 -4.82 -16.86
C SER A 119 -6.26 -4.26 -17.89
N GLY A 120 -6.73 -3.97 -19.11
CA GLY A 120 -5.90 -3.30 -20.13
C GLY A 120 -5.40 -1.94 -19.64
N ALA A 121 -6.26 -1.23 -18.90
CA ALA A 121 -5.94 0.03 -18.24
C ALA A 121 -4.71 -0.06 -17.33
N TYR A 122 -4.62 -1.11 -16.52
CA TYR A 122 -3.48 -1.32 -15.65
C TYR A 122 -2.25 -1.82 -16.41
N LEU A 123 -2.41 -2.68 -17.41
CA LEU A 123 -1.28 -3.16 -18.21
C LEU A 123 -0.56 -2.00 -18.92
N GLU A 124 -1.31 -1.01 -19.42
CA GLU A 124 -0.76 0.22 -19.97
C GLU A 124 -0.02 1.04 -18.90
N ALA A 125 -0.66 1.30 -17.76
CA ALA A 125 -0.05 2.03 -16.65
C ALA A 125 1.24 1.36 -16.15
N ARG A 126 1.25 0.02 -16.06
CA ARG A 126 2.41 -0.79 -15.71
C ARG A 126 3.57 -0.57 -16.68
N GLY A 127 3.31 -0.56 -17.98
CA GLY A 127 4.32 -0.23 -19.00
C GLY A 127 4.95 1.15 -18.76
N ILE A 128 4.10 2.16 -18.54
CA ILE A 128 4.53 3.54 -18.26
C ILE A 128 5.41 3.62 -17.00
N PHE A 129 5.04 2.93 -15.91
CA PHE A 129 5.86 2.90 -14.70
C PHE A 129 7.24 2.28 -14.96
N LYS A 130 7.30 1.14 -15.67
CA LYS A 130 8.55 0.46 -16.00
C LYS A 130 9.45 1.29 -16.90
N GLU A 131 8.90 1.89 -17.95
CA GLU A 131 9.62 2.80 -18.86
C GLU A 131 10.15 4.05 -18.12
N SER A 132 9.49 4.45 -17.04
CA SER A 132 9.90 5.58 -16.20
C SER A 132 10.99 5.23 -15.18
N GLY A 133 11.45 3.97 -15.13
CA GLY A 133 12.56 3.52 -14.27
C GLY A 133 12.13 2.96 -12.91
N TYR A 134 10.85 2.63 -12.72
CA TYR A 134 10.37 2.07 -11.45
C TYR A 134 10.53 0.54 -11.39
N GLY A 135 11.03 0.05 -10.27
CA GLY A 135 10.78 -1.31 -9.81
C GLY A 135 9.42 -1.38 -9.13
N LEU A 136 8.66 -2.43 -9.38
CA LEU A 136 7.29 -2.60 -8.90
C LEU A 136 7.19 -3.82 -7.99
N THR A 137 6.49 -3.65 -6.86
CA THR A 137 5.92 -4.77 -6.10
C THR A 137 4.41 -4.73 -6.27
N GLU A 138 3.86 -5.74 -6.95
CA GLU A 138 2.45 -5.83 -7.34
C GLU A 138 1.76 -6.92 -6.50
N ILE A 139 0.89 -6.56 -5.55
CA ILE A 139 0.36 -7.52 -4.58
C ILE A 139 -1.13 -7.31 -4.28
N VAL A 140 -1.88 -8.41 -4.19
CA VAL A 140 -3.27 -8.39 -3.72
C VAL A 140 -3.31 -8.75 -2.23
N LEU A 141 -3.65 -7.78 -1.40
CA LEU A 141 -3.78 -7.94 0.06
C LEU A 141 -5.22 -8.22 0.46
N ASP A 142 -5.41 -9.21 1.33
CA ASP A 142 -6.66 -9.40 2.08
C ASP A 142 -6.60 -8.55 3.35
N ALA A 143 -7.45 -7.53 3.42
CA ALA A 143 -7.52 -6.62 4.56
C ALA A 143 -7.70 -7.36 5.90
N SER A 144 -8.39 -8.50 5.91
CA SER A 144 -8.57 -9.30 7.12
C SER A 144 -7.28 -9.87 7.69
N LYS A 145 -6.25 -10.03 6.86
CA LYS A 145 -4.91 -10.44 7.30
C LYS A 145 -4.00 -9.26 7.65
N CYS A 146 -4.49 -8.03 7.46
CA CYS A 146 -3.76 -6.77 7.66
C CYS A 146 -4.45 -5.90 8.74
N GLY A 147 -5.07 -6.52 9.75
CA GLY A 147 -5.65 -5.81 10.90
C GLY A 147 -7.04 -5.20 10.69
N VAL A 148 -7.70 -5.44 9.56
CA VAL A 148 -9.04 -4.89 9.26
C VAL A 148 -10.11 -5.96 9.50
N PRO A 149 -11.22 -5.70 10.19
CA PRO A 149 -12.27 -6.70 10.44
C PRO A 149 -13.15 -7.00 9.21
N GLN A 150 -12.56 -7.12 8.02
CA GLN A 150 -13.26 -7.19 6.75
C GLN A 150 -12.51 -8.05 5.72
N LYS A 151 -13.20 -9.02 5.11
CA LYS A 151 -12.76 -9.72 3.89
C LYS A 151 -12.86 -8.75 2.70
N ARG A 152 -11.79 -8.00 2.45
CA ARG A 152 -11.66 -7.03 1.35
C ARG A 152 -10.30 -7.23 0.68
N LYS A 153 -10.31 -7.71 -0.56
CA LYS A 153 -9.10 -7.85 -1.38
C LYS A 153 -8.83 -6.58 -2.18
N ARG A 154 -7.60 -6.08 -2.15
CA ARG A 154 -7.16 -4.90 -2.90
C ARG A 154 -5.77 -5.11 -3.48
N LEU A 155 -5.60 -4.68 -4.72
CA LEU A 155 -4.31 -4.57 -5.37
C LEU A 155 -3.59 -3.34 -4.80
N PHE A 156 -2.34 -3.53 -4.41
CA PHE A 156 -1.39 -2.46 -4.16
C PHE A 156 -0.24 -2.62 -5.15
N VAL A 157 0.12 -1.51 -5.79
CA VAL A 157 1.30 -1.40 -6.65
C VAL A 157 2.21 -0.40 -5.99
N ILE A 158 3.30 -0.91 -5.42
CA ILE A 158 4.30 -0.13 -4.71
C ILE A 158 5.48 0.05 -5.66
N GLY A 159 5.68 1.27 -6.13
CA GLY A 159 6.77 1.63 -7.02
C GLY A 159 7.87 2.40 -6.31
N LYS A 160 9.13 2.10 -6.63
CA LYS A 160 10.30 2.89 -6.23
C LYS A 160 11.24 3.05 -7.42
N LEU A 161 11.82 4.24 -7.58
CA LEU A 161 12.81 4.49 -8.63
C LEU A 161 14.07 3.66 -8.42
N ASP A 162 14.64 3.23 -9.54
CA ASP A 162 15.97 2.61 -9.63
C ASP A 162 16.13 1.42 -8.67
N VAL A 163 15.11 0.55 -8.64
CA VAL A 163 15.17 -0.74 -7.97
C VAL A 163 14.58 -1.83 -8.86
N ARG A 164 14.87 -3.08 -8.54
CA ARG A 164 14.27 -4.25 -9.21
C ARG A 164 12.81 -4.45 -8.80
N ASP A 165 12.09 -5.27 -9.57
CA ASP A 165 10.75 -5.71 -9.19
C ASP A 165 10.79 -6.56 -7.90
N ASP A 166 9.66 -6.60 -7.20
CA ASP A 166 9.46 -7.33 -5.94
C ASP A 166 10.43 -6.94 -4.80
N PHE A 167 11.04 -5.74 -4.88
CA PHE A 167 12.05 -5.27 -3.95
C PHE A 167 11.60 -5.23 -2.47
N ILE A 168 10.29 -5.09 -2.21
CA ILE A 168 9.69 -5.04 -0.85
C ILE A 168 8.71 -6.21 -0.60
N LEU A 169 8.61 -7.17 -1.53
CA LEU A 169 7.62 -8.24 -1.45
C LEU A 169 7.75 -9.07 -0.16
N ASN A 170 8.98 -9.38 0.25
CA ASN A 170 9.25 -10.17 1.46
C ASN A 170 8.78 -9.44 2.73
N GLU A 171 9.08 -8.15 2.86
CA GLU A 171 8.65 -7.33 3.98
C GLU A 171 7.12 -7.30 4.09
N VAL A 172 6.43 -7.15 2.96
CA VAL A 172 4.97 -7.24 2.93
C VAL A 172 4.55 -8.63 3.39
N MET A 173 4.95 -9.70 2.71
CA MET A 173 4.47 -11.05 3.01
C MET A 173 4.75 -11.51 4.45
N CYS A 174 5.89 -11.14 5.03
CA CYS A 174 6.22 -11.48 6.42
C CYS A 174 5.31 -10.79 7.46
N GLY A 175 4.77 -9.60 7.13
CA GLY A 175 3.86 -8.87 8.01
C GLY A 175 2.40 -9.37 7.97
N ILE A 176 2.05 -10.22 7.01
CA ILE A 176 0.67 -10.72 6.86
C ILE A 176 0.34 -11.69 8.00
N SER A 177 -0.75 -11.44 8.71
CA SER A 177 -1.24 -12.33 9.76
C SER A 177 -1.66 -13.69 9.21
N LYS A 178 -1.43 -14.77 9.98
CA LYS A 178 -1.98 -16.10 9.67
C LYS A 178 -3.49 -16.13 9.89
N ASP A 179 -3.97 -15.42 10.91
CA ASP A 179 -5.38 -15.37 11.28
C ASP A 179 -6.07 -14.14 10.69
N SER A 180 -7.35 -14.29 10.37
CA SER A 180 -8.16 -13.17 9.89
C SER A 180 -8.77 -12.42 11.08
N MET A 181 -8.70 -11.09 11.03
CA MET A 181 -9.35 -10.19 11.98
C MET A 181 -10.88 -10.29 11.83
N THR A 182 -11.56 -10.67 12.91
CA THR A 182 -13.02 -10.71 13.00
C THR A 182 -13.58 -9.36 13.44
N VAL A 183 -14.89 -9.15 13.28
CA VAL A 183 -15.53 -7.93 13.80
C VAL A 183 -15.39 -7.84 15.31
N ARG A 184 -15.60 -8.94 16.05
CA ARG A 184 -15.45 -8.98 17.51
C ARG A 184 -14.00 -8.71 17.95
N ASN A 185 -13.00 -9.28 17.28
CA ASN A 185 -11.60 -9.04 17.67
C ASN A 185 -11.19 -7.57 17.52
N TYR A 186 -11.79 -6.83 16.58
CA TYR A 186 -11.47 -5.42 16.37
C TYR A 186 -12.37 -4.46 17.18
N LEU A 187 -13.67 -4.72 17.25
CA LEU A 187 -14.66 -3.82 17.86
C LEU A 187 -15.14 -4.27 19.25
N GLY A 188 -14.75 -5.46 19.72
CA GLY A 188 -15.36 -6.10 20.88
C GLY A 188 -16.87 -6.24 20.69
N ASP A 189 -17.60 -5.93 21.77
CA ASP A 189 -19.07 -5.98 21.80
C ASP A 189 -19.72 -4.61 21.55
N SER A 190 -18.95 -3.63 21.07
CA SER A 190 -19.42 -2.23 20.91
C SER A 190 -20.60 -2.06 19.95
N LEU A 191 -20.86 -3.02 19.05
CA LEU A 191 -22.02 -3.01 18.16
C LEU A 191 -23.33 -3.43 18.86
N GLY A 192 -23.23 -4.06 20.03
CA GLY A 192 -24.38 -4.58 20.79
C GLY A 192 -25.18 -5.66 20.06
N ILE A 193 -24.57 -6.35 19.09
CA ILE A 193 -25.21 -7.39 18.27
C ILE A 193 -24.24 -8.54 18.01
N GLU A 194 -24.80 -9.75 17.90
CA GLU A 194 -24.03 -10.97 17.58
C GLU A 194 -24.05 -11.28 16.07
N TYR A 195 -25.11 -10.85 15.40
CA TYR A 195 -25.33 -11.06 13.98
C TYR A 195 -25.87 -9.79 13.34
N TYR A 196 -25.53 -9.55 12.08
CA TYR A 196 -26.01 -8.39 11.33
C TYR A 196 -26.38 -8.74 9.90
N TYR A 197 -27.28 -7.94 9.35
CA TYR A 197 -27.68 -8.02 7.97
C TYR A 197 -26.76 -7.19 7.07
N ARG A 198 -26.34 -7.78 5.95
CA ARG A 198 -25.67 -7.09 4.86
C ARG A 198 -26.29 -7.54 3.56
N HIS A 199 -27.04 -6.63 2.94
CA HIS A 199 -27.75 -6.90 1.68
C HIS A 199 -26.81 -7.54 0.65
N PRO A 200 -27.20 -8.66 0.01
CA PRO A 200 -26.31 -9.36 -0.90
C PRO A 200 -26.23 -8.64 -2.27
N ARG A 201 -25.40 -9.16 -3.18
CA ARG A 201 -25.34 -8.66 -4.58
C ARG A 201 -26.39 -9.32 -5.47
N ASN A 202 -26.73 -10.55 -5.13
CA ASN A 202 -27.79 -11.36 -5.71
C ASN A 202 -28.37 -12.23 -4.59
N TYR A 203 -29.61 -12.69 -4.72
CA TYR A 203 -30.30 -13.41 -3.66
C TYR A 203 -29.80 -14.86 -3.45
N ASN A 204 -28.92 -15.35 -4.32
CA ASN A 204 -28.24 -16.65 -4.17
C ASN A 204 -27.07 -16.63 -3.16
N ARG A 205 -26.93 -15.54 -2.40
CA ARG A 205 -25.88 -15.38 -1.38
C ARG A 205 -26.55 -15.08 -0.06
N ARG A 206 -25.95 -15.60 1.01
CA ARG A 206 -26.31 -15.27 2.38
C ARG A 206 -26.28 -13.75 2.62
N ALA A 207 -27.10 -13.29 3.56
CA ALA A 207 -27.18 -11.88 3.93
C ALA A 207 -26.96 -11.65 5.43
N ILE A 208 -26.96 -12.69 6.26
CA ILE A 208 -26.70 -12.60 7.70
C ILE A 208 -25.27 -13.06 7.97
N PHE A 209 -24.55 -12.29 8.80
CA PHE A 209 -23.14 -12.51 9.13
C PHE A 209 -22.95 -12.41 10.64
N SER A 210 -22.08 -13.24 11.20
CA SER A 210 -21.69 -13.15 12.62
C SER A 210 -20.61 -12.10 12.80
N ILE A 211 -20.51 -11.51 14.00
CA ILE A 211 -19.36 -10.66 14.35
C ILE A 211 -18.10 -11.48 14.67
N ASP A 212 -18.21 -12.80 14.86
CA ASP A 212 -17.08 -13.72 15.06
C ASP A 212 -16.36 -14.14 13.76
N GLU A 213 -16.71 -13.50 12.65
CA GLU A 213 -16.02 -13.63 11.37
C GLU A 213 -15.67 -12.25 10.79
N PRO A 214 -14.72 -12.16 9.84
CA PRO A 214 -14.47 -10.91 9.16
C PRO A 214 -15.69 -10.50 8.33
N ALA A 215 -16.04 -9.22 8.37
CA ALA A 215 -17.17 -8.70 7.63
C ALA A 215 -17.01 -8.86 6.11
N PRO A 216 -18.10 -9.04 5.35
CA PRO A 216 -18.03 -8.96 3.90
C PRO A 216 -17.66 -7.53 3.46
N THR A 217 -17.14 -7.39 2.25
CA THR A 217 -16.70 -6.08 1.74
C THR A 217 -17.79 -5.00 1.87
N VAL A 218 -17.45 -3.90 2.54
CA VAL A 218 -18.27 -2.68 2.65
C VAL A 218 -18.36 -2.01 1.27
N ARG A 219 -19.59 -1.68 0.83
CA ARG A 219 -19.89 -1.17 -0.53
C ARG A 219 -20.35 0.28 -0.48
N GLY A 220 -20.39 0.97 -1.63
CA GLY A 220 -20.91 2.34 -1.71
C GLY A 220 -22.41 2.51 -1.42
N VAL A 221 -23.11 1.44 -1.01
CA VAL A 221 -24.56 1.42 -0.81
C VAL A 221 -24.92 0.61 0.44
N ASN A 222 -25.89 1.11 1.21
CA ASN A 222 -26.56 0.40 2.31
C ASN A 222 -28.02 0.21 1.96
N ARG A 223 -28.57 -0.97 2.19
CA ARG A 223 -29.99 -1.24 1.97
C ARG A 223 -30.61 -1.85 3.22
N PRO A 224 -31.86 -1.49 3.55
CA PRO A 224 -32.58 -2.17 4.60
C PRO A 224 -32.82 -3.65 4.23
N ILE A 225 -33.27 -4.42 5.21
CA ILE A 225 -33.79 -5.76 4.97
C ILE A 225 -35.08 -5.60 4.14
N PRO A 226 -35.19 -6.26 2.97
CA PRO A 226 -36.42 -6.22 2.17
C PRO A 226 -37.60 -6.89 2.91
N ASP A 227 -38.79 -6.33 2.74
CA ASP A 227 -40.04 -6.95 3.20
C ASP A 227 -40.19 -8.31 2.50
N GLY A 228 -40.12 -9.41 3.27
CA GLY A 228 -40.16 -10.78 2.74
C GLY A 228 -38.79 -11.46 2.55
N TYR A 229 -37.69 -10.96 3.12
CA TYR A 229 -36.45 -11.73 3.19
C TYR A 229 -36.65 -13.02 4.02
N LEU A 230 -36.74 -14.17 3.33
CA LEU A 230 -36.99 -15.48 3.95
C LEU A 230 -35.76 -16.12 4.60
N GLY A 231 -34.58 -15.50 4.49
CA GLY A 231 -33.31 -16.11 4.88
C GLY A 231 -32.65 -16.89 3.74
N HIS A 232 -31.42 -17.34 3.99
CA HIS A 232 -30.63 -18.14 3.07
C HIS A 232 -30.01 -19.33 3.84
N ALA A 233 -29.87 -20.50 3.23
CA ALA A 233 -29.33 -21.70 3.89
C ALA A 233 -27.90 -21.54 4.47
N GLY A 234 -27.16 -20.53 3.98
CA GLY A 234 -25.84 -20.16 4.48
C GLY A 234 -25.82 -19.06 5.53
N ASP A 235 -26.98 -18.49 5.89
CA ASP A 235 -27.10 -17.58 7.04
C ASP A 235 -26.83 -18.37 8.33
N PRO A 236 -26.03 -17.84 9.27
CA PRO A 236 -25.71 -18.55 10.52
C PRO A 236 -26.91 -18.66 11.47
N VAL A 237 -27.88 -17.77 11.33
CA VAL A 237 -29.13 -17.72 12.10
C VAL A 237 -30.27 -17.28 11.19
N SER A 238 -31.50 -17.67 11.53
CA SER A 238 -32.71 -17.14 10.90
C SER A 238 -32.86 -15.64 11.19
N ILE A 239 -33.57 -14.94 10.30
CA ILE A 239 -33.91 -13.53 10.52
C ILE A 239 -34.75 -13.39 11.81
N SER A 240 -34.41 -12.42 12.65
CA SER A 240 -35.08 -12.13 13.91
C SER A 240 -34.97 -10.64 14.24
N GLU A 241 -35.64 -10.20 15.31
CA GLU A 241 -35.58 -8.82 15.81
C GLU A 241 -34.17 -8.36 16.21
N ASN A 242 -33.26 -9.30 16.51
CA ASN A 242 -31.87 -9.02 16.89
C ASN A 242 -30.93 -8.89 15.69
N VAL A 243 -31.43 -9.07 14.46
CA VAL A 243 -30.64 -8.94 13.23
C VAL A 243 -31.05 -7.67 12.49
N ARG A 244 -30.12 -6.70 12.42
CA ARG A 244 -30.33 -5.43 11.71
C ARG A 244 -29.21 -5.14 10.72
N PRO A 245 -29.44 -4.28 9.70
CA PRO A 245 -28.37 -3.68 8.95
C PRO A 245 -27.46 -2.85 9.86
N LEU A 246 -26.16 -2.83 9.54
CA LEU A 246 -25.23 -1.91 10.19
C LEU A 246 -25.56 -0.46 9.79
N THR A 247 -25.41 0.44 10.75
CA THR A 247 -25.50 1.89 10.52
C THR A 247 -24.34 2.36 9.65
N THR A 248 -24.48 3.55 9.07
CA THR A 248 -23.42 4.16 8.24
C THR A 248 -22.11 4.29 9.03
N PHE A 249 -22.15 4.69 10.30
CA PHE A 249 -20.96 4.86 11.13
C PHE A 249 -20.35 3.54 11.57
N GLU A 250 -21.14 2.52 11.93
CA GLU A 250 -20.61 1.17 12.20
C GLU A 250 -19.88 0.60 10.98
N ARG A 251 -20.36 0.89 9.78
CA ARG A 251 -19.68 0.52 8.54
C ARG A 251 -18.39 1.30 8.30
N ALA A 252 -18.31 2.56 8.75
CA ALA A 252 -17.04 3.30 8.78
C ALA A 252 -16.06 2.67 9.77
N ARG A 253 -16.52 2.19 10.93
CA ARG A 253 -15.71 1.43 11.89
C ARG A 253 -15.18 0.12 11.31
N LEU A 254 -15.96 -0.58 10.47
CA LEU A 254 -15.49 -1.74 9.70
C LEU A 254 -14.46 -1.40 8.61
N GLN A 255 -14.42 -0.15 8.15
CA GLN A 255 -13.34 0.41 7.33
C GLN A 255 -12.21 0.99 8.20
N THR A 256 -12.24 0.74 9.51
CA THR A 256 -11.22 1.12 10.50
C THR A 256 -11.01 2.62 10.68
N PHE A 257 -12.00 3.44 10.28
CA PHE A 257 -12.02 4.85 10.68
C PHE A 257 -12.22 4.97 12.19
N PRO A 258 -11.54 5.92 12.87
CA PRO A 258 -11.71 6.14 14.30
C PRO A 258 -13.10 6.73 14.61
N GLU A 259 -13.55 6.65 15.87
CA GLU A 259 -14.92 7.09 16.27
C GLU A 259 -15.12 8.58 16.14
N ASP A 260 -14.05 9.35 16.33
CA ASP A 260 -14.02 10.80 16.22
C ASP A 260 -13.87 11.28 14.77
N PHE A 261 -13.79 10.37 13.79
CA PHE A 261 -13.78 10.74 12.38
C PHE A 261 -15.13 11.34 11.98
N LYS A 262 -15.10 12.60 11.55
CA LYS A 262 -16.29 13.38 11.23
C LYS A 262 -16.79 13.01 9.84
N PHE A 263 -17.96 12.40 9.78
CA PHE A 263 -18.70 12.14 8.54
C PHE A 263 -19.96 13.01 8.53
N LYS A 264 -20.08 13.90 7.54
CA LYS A 264 -21.24 14.79 7.37
C LYS A 264 -21.76 14.78 5.94
N GLY A 265 -23.03 15.17 5.77
CA GLY A 265 -23.69 15.27 4.48
C GLY A 265 -24.73 14.17 4.23
N ALA A 266 -25.18 14.08 2.98
CA ALA A 266 -26.23 13.14 2.60
C ALA A 266 -25.79 11.69 2.79
N LYS A 267 -26.70 10.84 3.30
CA LYS A 267 -26.45 9.41 3.54
C LYS A 267 -25.87 8.70 2.33
N THR A 268 -26.38 8.97 1.12
CA THR A 268 -25.86 8.40 -0.13
C THR A 268 -24.38 8.71 -0.36
N ASN A 269 -23.95 9.95 -0.09
CA ASN A 269 -22.56 10.37 -0.20
C ASN A 269 -21.69 9.69 0.87
N LEU A 270 -22.17 9.62 2.12
CA LEU A 270 -21.45 8.93 3.20
C LEU A 270 -21.20 7.45 2.85
N GLU A 271 -22.24 6.76 2.41
CA GLU A 271 -22.14 5.35 2.04
C GLU A 271 -21.16 5.12 0.88
N GLN A 272 -21.18 6.00 -0.12
CA GLN A 272 -20.27 5.96 -1.26
C GLN A 272 -18.81 6.25 -0.85
N MET A 273 -18.57 7.28 -0.03
CA MET A 273 -17.25 7.59 0.53
C MET A 273 -16.67 6.40 1.31
N ILE A 274 -17.44 5.88 2.26
CA ILE A 274 -17.03 4.77 3.13
C ILE A 274 -16.77 3.51 2.31
N GLY A 275 -17.63 3.19 1.34
CA GLY A 275 -17.47 2.00 0.49
C GLY A 275 -16.23 2.04 -0.42
N ASN A 276 -15.92 3.23 -0.93
CA ASN A 276 -14.78 3.43 -1.84
C ASN A 276 -13.45 3.54 -1.09
N ALA A 277 -13.47 4.03 0.16
CA ALA A 277 -12.25 4.20 0.95
C ALA A 277 -11.43 2.91 1.07
N VAL A 278 -10.11 3.08 1.08
CA VAL A 278 -9.17 2.08 1.57
C VAL A 278 -9.32 2.01 3.10
N PRO A 279 -9.45 0.83 3.71
CA PRO A 279 -9.47 0.73 5.15
C PRO A 279 -8.18 1.31 5.75
N VAL A 280 -8.33 2.12 6.79
CA VAL A 280 -7.23 2.83 7.46
C VAL A 280 -6.11 1.90 7.93
N GLU A 281 -6.42 0.78 8.59
CA GLU A 281 -5.39 -0.15 9.08
C GLU A 281 -4.70 -0.92 7.93
N LEU A 282 -5.38 -1.14 6.80
CA LEU A 282 -4.74 -1.72 5.61
C LEU A 282 -3.76 -0.72 4.98
N ALA A 283 -4.16 0.55 4.85
CA ALA A 283 -3.29 1.61 4.38
C ALA A 283 -2.08 1.81 5.30
N LYS A 284 -2.29 1.80 6.62
CA LYS A 284 -1.23 1.86 7.63
C LYS A 284 -0.28 0.68 7.55
N TYR A 285 -0.79 -0.53 7.33
CA TYR A 285 0.03 -1.72 7.18
C TYR A 285 1.03 -1.57 6.01
N VAL A 286 0.57 -1.08 4.85
CA VAL A 286 1.44 -0.77 3.70
C VAL A 286 2.43 0.33 4.05
N ALA A 287 1.98 1.41 4.68
CA ALA A 287 2.83 2.52 5.09
C ALA A 287 3.96 2.06 6.04
N VAL A 288 3.64 1.33 7.11
CA VAL A 288 4.62 0.80 8.07
C VAL A 288 5.63 -0.09 7.36
N THR A 289 5.17 -0.94 6.43
CA THR A 289 6.04 -1.82 5.65
C THR A 289 7.08 -1.02 4.84
N ILE A 290 6.65 0.05 4.17
CA ILE A 290 7.55 0.94 3.42
C ILE A 290 8.54 1.64 4.36
N MET A 291 8.08 2.13 5.52
CA MET A 291 8.96 2.77 6.51
C MET A 291 10.00 1.79 7.08
N GLU A 292 9.62 0.54 7.31
CA GLU A 292 10.54 -0.51 7.74
C GLU A 292 11.57 -0.84 6.66
N TYR A 293 11.14 -0.93 5.40
CA TYR A 293 12.04 -1.12 4.28
C TYR A 293 13.07 0.02 4.19
N GLU A 294 12.64 1.28 4.23
CA GLU A 294 13.56 2.43 4.23
C GLU A 294 14.51 2.40 5.44
N LYS A 295 14.02 2.07 6.65
CA LYS A 295 14.90 1.91 7.83
C LYS A 295 15.93 0.79 7.68
N LYS A 296 15.60 -0.31 6.98
CA LYS A 296 16.54 -1.41 6.71
C LYS A 296 17.60 -1.01 5.68
N GLN A 297 17.24 -0.22 4.68
CA GLN A 297 18.20 0.33 3.71
C GLN A 297 19.20 1.29 4.36
N VAL A 298 18.83 1.90 5.48
CA VAL A 298 19.74 2.74 6.28
C VAL A 298 20.76 1.92 7.11
N LYS A 299 20.73 0.56 7.11
CA LYS A 299 21.76 -0.27 7.78
C LYS A 299 22.11 -1.59 7.07
N GLY A 300 23.09 -1.52 6.17
CA GLY A 300 23.82 -2.68 5.64
C GLY A 300 23.29 -3.19 4.31
N ILE A 301 23.59 -4.45 3.96
CA ILE A 301 23.25 -5.07 2.67
C ILE A 301 21.83 -5.66 2.60
N TYR A 302 21.20 -5.58 1.41
CA TYR A 302 19.92 -6.21 1.07
C TYR A 302 19.99 -7.75 1.11
N ASP A 303 18.91 -8.39 1.56
CA ASP A 303 18.72 -9.85 1.59
C ASP A 303 19.84 -10.65 2.30
N LYS A 304 20.05 -10.35 3.59
CA LYS A 304 21.08 -11.00 4.43
C LYS A 304 20.88 -12.51 4.57
N GLU A 305 19.63 -12.98 4.63
CA GLU A 305 19.32 -14.40 4.79
C GLU A 305 19.54 -15.17 3.48
N GLY A 306 19.09 -14.64 2.35
CA GLY A 306 19.38 -15.22 1.04
C GLY A 306 20.88 -15.24 0.75
N PHE A 307 21.59 -14.16 1.07
CA PHE A 307 23.05 -14.12 0.93
C PHE A 307 23.73 -15.14 1.85
N ARG A 308 23.26 -15.29 3.10
CA ARG A 308 23.76 -16.33 4.01
C ARG A 308 23.56 -17.73 3.43
N ALA A 309 22.35 -18.03 2.95
CA ALA A 309 22.02 -19.32 2.36
C ALA A 309 22.90 -19.61 1.13
N TRP A 310 23.12 -18.61 0.28
CA TRP A 310 24.01 -18.74 -0.87
C TRP A 310 25.47 -19.00 -0.50
N LEU A 311 26.00 -18.26 0.48
CA LEU A 311 27.36 -18.47 0.98
C LEU A 311 27.54 -19.89 1.53
N LEU A 312 26.53 -20.44 2.21
CA LEU A 312 26.54 -21.81 2.74
C LEU A 312 26.40 -22.86 1.63
N ASN A 313 25.44 -22.69 0.74
CA ASN A 313 25.01 -23.74 -0.19
C ASN A 313 25.80 -23.74 -1.49
N GLU A 314 26.13 -22.57 -2.04
CA GLU A 314 26.82 -22.43 -3.32
C GLU A 314 28.32 -22.19 -3.13
N LYS A 315 28.70 -21.27 -2.24
CA LYS A 315 30.13 -21.03 -1.92
C LYS A 315 30.72 -22.03 -0.92
N LYS A 316 29.91 -22.94 -0.39
CA LYS A 316 30.31 -23.99 0.57
C LYS A 316 31.09 -23.45 1.77
N LEU A 317 30.79 -22.24 2.22
CA LEU A 317 31.44 -21.60 3.37
C LEU A 317 30.81 -22.06 4.69
N THR A 318 31.55 -21.92 5.78
CA THR A 318 31.03 -22.25 7.11
C THR A 318 30.05 -21.19 7.61
N LYS A 319 29.12 -21.55 8.52
CA LYS A 319 28.21 -20.59 9.17
C LYS A 319 28.94 -19.39 9.80
N ARG A 320 30.10 -19.64 10.41
CA ARG A 320 30.94 -18.60 11.01
C ARG A 320 31.46 -17.65 9.94
N THR A 321 32.11 -18.19 8.90
CA THR A 321 32.66 -17.41 7.79
C THR A 321 31.57 -16.60 7.06
N SER A 322 30.41 -17.18 6.81
CA SER A 322 29.30 -16.48 6.16
C SER A 322 28.79 -15.31 7.00
N SER A 323 28.64 -15.51 8.31
CA SER A 323 28.23 -14.43 9.23
C SER A 323 29.27 -13.31 9.27
N ASP A 324 30.54 -13.67 9.26
CA ASP A 324 31.69 -12.78 9.20
C ASP A 324 31.74 -11.93 7.92
N ILE A 325 31.37 -12.52 6.77
CA ILE A 325 31.29 -11.82 5.48
C ILE A 325 30.12 -10.84 5.48
N ILE A 326 28.93 -11.27 5.92
CA ILE A 326 27.74 -10.42 6.00
C ILE A 326 27.99 -9.22 6.90
N SER A 327 28.61 -9.44 8.07
CA SER A 327 28.99 -8.38 9.00
C SER A 327 29.92 -7.36 8.35
N ARG A 328 30.93 -7.83 7.61
CA ARG A 328 31.85 -6.96 6.85
C ARG A 328 31.14 -6.19 5.76
N CYS A 329 30.24 -6.81 4.99
CA CYS A 329 29.43 -6.09 4.02
C CYS A 329 28.61 -4.98 4.68
N CYS A 330 27.91 -5.28 5.78
CA CYS A 330 27.11 -4.27 6.48
C CYS A 330 27.97 -3.10 6.98
N ARG A 331 29.14 -3.40 7.57
CA ARG A 331 30.10 -2.38 8.00
C ARG A 331 30.66 -1.58 6.83
N GLY A 332 30.93 -2.24 5.71
CA GLY A 332 31.38 -1.59 4.50
C GLY A 332 30.35 -0.60 3.97
N VAL A 333 29.08 -1.02 3.90
CA VAL A 333 27.98 -0.18 3.42
C VAL A 333 27.84 1.08 4.29
N SER A 334 28.02 0.96 5.60
CA SER A 334 27.92 2.12 6.49
C SER A 334 28.95 3.23 6.25
N PHE A 335 30.02 2.98 5.48
CA PHE A 335 30.94 4.04 5.07
C PHE A 335 30.32 4.98 4.02
N PHE A 336 29.30 4.53 3.29
CA PHE A 336 28.64 5.27 2.22
C PHE A 336 27.44 6.09 2.72
N ASP A 337 26.93 5.80 3.92
CA ASP A 337 25.74 6.45 4.49
C ASP A 337 25.89 7.98 4.63
N SER A 338 27.11 8.49 4.79
CA SER A 338 27.39 9.94 4.90
C SER A 338 27.63 10.65 3.56
N GLU A 339 27.83 9.91 2.48
CA GLU A 339 28.31 10.42 1.18
C GLU A 339 27.27 10.27 0.05
N GLY A 340 26.08 9.74 0.36
CA GLY A 340 25.00 9.57 -0.61
C GLY A 340 25.35 8.63 -1.77
N VAL A 341 26.30 7.72 -1.57
CA VAL A 341 26.70 6.74 -2.60
C VAL A 341 25.66 5.63 -2.68
N ASP A 342 25.08 5.47 -3.86
CA ASP A 342 24.15 4.38 -4.14
C ASP A 342 24.88 3.04 -4.25
N PHE A 343 24.99 2.35 -3.12
CA PHE A 343 25.67 1.05 -3.03
C PHE A 343 25.01 -0.05 -3.86
N TYR A 344 23.76 0.11 -4.33
CA TYR A 344 23.03 -0.99 -4.97
C TYR A 344 22.95 -0.86 -6.49
N ASN A 345 23.09 0.35 -7.01
CA ASN A 345 22.95 0.64 -8.45
C ASN A 345 24.28 0.91 -9.18
N CYS A 346 25.41 0.85 -8.48
CA CYS A 346 26.73 0.96 -9.08
C CYS A 346 27.31 -0.41 -9.44
N GLU A 347 28.28 -0.45 -10.36
CA GLU A 347 29.08 -1.65 -10.60
C GLU A 347 30.09 -1.87 -9.47
N ILE A 348 30.49 -3.13 -9.22
CA ILE A 348 31.41 -3.47 -8.12
C ILE A 348 32.74 -2.70 -8.18
N ASP A 349 33.29 -2.48 -9.37
CA ASP A 349 34.54 -1.75 -9.55
C ASP A 349 34.37 -0.25 -9.20
N GLU A 350 33.20 0.32 -9.50
CA GLU A 350 32.86 1.68 -9.10
C GLU A 350 32.70 1.79 -7.58
N ILE A 351 32.05 0.82 -6.95
CA ILE A 351 31.94 0.76 -5.49
C ILE A 351 33.31 0.65 -4.83
N ILE A 352 34.20 -0.21 -5.33
CA ILE A 352 35.55 -0.35 -4.77
C ILE A 352 36.32 0.96 -4.95
N MET A 353 36.23 1.60 -6.12
CA MET A 353 36.89 2.88 -6.36
C MET A 353 36.38 3.99 -5.43
N LYS A 354 35.06 4.07 -5.21
CA LYS A 354 34.46 5.02 -4.27
C LYS A 354 34.89 4.72 -2.84
N LEU A 355 34.87 3.45 -2.42
CA LEU A 355 35.31 3.01 -1.10
C LEU A 355 36.75 3.43 -0.80
N GLU A 356 37.65 3.32 -1.80
CA GLU A 356 39.06 3.68 -1.65
C GLU A 356 39.32 5.17 -1.49
N ARG A 357 38.36 6.02 -1.85
CA ARG A 357 38.43 7.48 -1.68
C ARG A 357 37.92 7.95 -0.33
N LEU A 358 37.23 7.10 0.43
CA LEU A 358 36.67 7.46 1.72
C LEU A 358 37.77 7.52 2.79
N GLU A 359 37.89 8.66 3.45
CA GLU A 359 38.91 8.86 4.49
C GLU A 359 38.76 7.85 5.64
N SER A 360 37.52 7.52 5.99
CA SER A 360 37.16 6.50 6.98
C SER A 360 37.65 5.10 6.60
N PHE A 361 37.68 4.77 5.31
CA PHE A 361 38.23 3.52 4.80
C PHE A 361 39.76 3.56 4.69
N VAL A 362 40.34 4.68 4.24
CA VAL A 362 41.80 4.87 4.11
C VAL A 362 42.51 4.68 5.45
N ARG A 363 41.89 5.05 6.57
CA ARG A 363 42.45 4.87 7.91
C ARG A 363 42.45 3.41 8.42
N LEU A 364 41.82 2.47 7.71
CA LEU A 364 41.78 1.06 8.12
C LEU A 364 43.09 0.33 7.81
N GLY A 365 43.40 -0.69 8.63
CA GLY A 365 44.53 -1.60 8.38
C GLY A 365 44.36 -2.42 7.09
N VAL A 366 45.48 -2.77 6.46
CA VAL A 366 45.55 -3.44 5.15
C VAL A 366 44.70 -4.72 5.09
N SER A 367 44.76 -5.53 6.15
CA SER A 367 43.98 -6.78 6.26
C SER A 367 42.47 -6.51 6.21
N LEU A 368 41.99 -5.52 6.96
CA LEU A 368 40.56 -5.19 7.02
C LEU A 368 40.06 -4.62 5.69
N LYS A 369 40.86 -3.78 5.02
CA LYS A 369 40.55 -3.28 3.66
C LYS A 369 40.38 -4.43 2.68
N SER A 370 41.30 -5.40 2.69
CA SER A 370 41.23 -6.59 1.82
C SER A 370 39.97 -7.42 2.09
N GLN A 371 39.63 -7.63 3.37
CA GLN A 371 38.45 -8.37 3.76
C GLN A 371 37.14 -7.69 3.34
N LEU A 372 37.05 -6.35 3.44
CA LEU A 372 35.88 -5.59 2.99
C LEU A 372 35.68 -5.69 1.48
N ARG A 373 36.74 -5.51 0.69
CA ARG A 373 36.68 -5.66 -0.78
C ARG A 373 36.21 -7.06 -1.17
N ARG A 374 36.75 -8.10 -0.53
CA ARG A 374 36.35 -9.50 -0.80
C ARG A 374 34.89 -9.76 -0.43
N ALA A 375 34.42 -9.21 0.68
CA ALA A 375 33.04 -9.33 1.11
C ALA A 375 32.08 -8.69 0.09
N PHE A 376 32.38 -7.47 -0.38
CA PHE A 376 31.62 -6.79 -1.41
C PHE A 376 31.59 -7.54 -2.74
N LYS A 377 32.73 -8.05 -3.21
CA LYS A 377 32.78 -8.87 -4.44
C LYS A 377 31.84 -10.08 -4.36
N LEU A 378 31.84 -10.80 -3.23
CA LEU A 378 30.94 -11.94 -3.03
C LEU A 378 29.47 -11.51 -2.97
N TYR A 379 29.17 -10.37 -2.36
CA TYR A 379 27.81 -9.86 -2.30
C TYR A 379 27.29 -9.41 -3.67
N TYR A 380 28.14 -8.74 -4.44
CA TYR A 380 27.82 -8.34 -5.81
C TYR A 380 27.65 -9.51 -6.76
N GLU A 381 28.47 -10.55 -6.59
CA GLU A 381 28.29 -11.82 -7.29
C GLU A 381 26.93 -12.45 -6.93
N TYR A 382 26.56 -12.44 -5.65
CA TYR A 382 25.25 -12.90 -5.19
C TYR A 382 24.08 -12.10 -5.80
N CYS A 383 24.20 -10.79 -5.94
CA CYS A 383 23.15 -9.96 -6.51
C CYS A 383 22.94 -10.16 -8.01
N ARG A 384 23.93 -10.72 -8.72
CA ARG A 384 23.92 -10.94 -10.18
C ARG A 384 23.47 -12.34 -10.62
N ARG A 385 23.24 -13.23 -9.66
CA ARG A 385 22.62 -14.54 -9.92
C ARG A 385 21.13 -14.36 -10.21
#